data_AF-A0A7V3HM26-F1
#
_entry.id   AF-A0A7V3HM26-F1
#
_cell.length_a   1.000
_cell.length_b   1.000
_cell.length_c   1.000
_cell.angle_alpha   90.00
_cell.angle_beta   90.00
_cell.angle_gamma   90.00
#
_symmetry.space_group_name_H-M   'P 1'
#
loop_
_entity.id
_entity.type
_entity.pdbx_description
1 polymer ?
#
loop_
_entity_poly.entity_id
_entity_poly.type
_entity_poly.pdbx_seq_one_letter_code
_entity_poly.pdbx_strand_id
1 'polypeptide(L)'
;MFRRIGTCLLAGIGALCGFVGIAFAQEAAAHAGKDPLIYLASAIAVSLPAIATGYAQARIGAAGSGALAENRELFVPIMILLALPETAVILGFVIAILVLFV
;
A
#
# COMPACT_ATOMS: atom_id res chain seq x y z
N MET A 1 14.04 -21.29 -12.02
CA MET A 1 13.09 -20.82 -10.98
C MET A 1 13.00 -19.28 -10.92
N PHE A 2 14.13 -18.55 -10.91
CA PHE A 2 14.18 -17.07 -10.95
C PHE A 2 13.40 -16.41 -12.10
N ARG A 3 13.36 -17.02 -13.30
CA ARG A 3 12.62 -16.46 -14.44
C ARG A 3 11.09 -16.48 -14.26
N ARG A 4 10.53 -17.42 -13.47
CA ARG A 4 9.10 -17.50 -13.13
C ARG A 4 8.71 -16.56 -11.99
N ILE A 5 9.60 -16.35 -11.01
CA ILE A 5 9.40 -15.36 -9.94
C ILE A 5 9.27 -13.94 -10.55
N GLY A 6 10.12 -13.63 -11.54
CA GLY A 6 10.11 -12.32 -12.21
C GLY A 6 8.85 -12.06 -13.02
N THR A 7 8.34 -13.07 -13.75
CA THR A 7 7.08 -12.93 -14.51
C THR A 7 5.86 -12.86 -13.60
N CYS A 8 5.84 -13.57 -12.46
CA CYS A 8 4.77 -13.45 -11.47
C CYS A 8 4.79 -12.11 -10.72
N LEU A 9 5.97 -11.56 -10.41
CA LEU A 9 6.09 -10.25 -9.77
C LEU A 9 5.62 -9.13 -10.72
N LEU A 10 6.03 -9.19 -12.00
CA LEU A 10 5.63 -8.22 -13.01
C LEU A 10 4.13 -8.34 -13.37
N ALA A 11 3.61 -9.57 -13.46
CA ALA A 11 2.18 -9.81 -13.68
C ALA A 11 1.33 -9.40 -12.46
N GLY A 12 1.84 -9.60 -11.24
CA GLY A 12 1.18 -9.17 -10.00
C GLY A 12 1.10 -7.65 -9.90
N ILE A 13 2.20 -6.94 -10.16
CA ILE A 13 2.24 -5.47 -10.21
C ILE A 13 1.37 -4.96 -11.37
N GLY A 14 1.40 -5.61 -12.54
CA GLY A 14 0.57 -5.26 -13.70
C GLY A 14 -0.93 -5.47 -13.47
N ALA A 15 -1.32 -6.55 -12.80
CA ALA A 15 -2.71 -6.81 -12.42
C ALA A 15 -3.21 -5.85 -11.33
N LEU A 16 -2.36 -5.53 -10.34
CA LEU A 16 -2.65 -4.51 -9.32
C LEU A 16 -2.80 -3.11 -9.92
N CYS A 17 -1.90 -2.68 -10.82
CA CYS A 17 -2.04 -1.41 -11.54
C CYS A 17 -3.29 -1.39 -12.44
N GLY A 18 -3.62 -2.52 -13.08
CA GLY A 18 -4.84 -2.65 -13.89
C GLY A 18 -6.12 -2.53 -13.08
N PHE A 19 -6.16 -3.13 -11.88
CA PHE A 19 -7.31 -3.03 -10.96
C PHE A 19 -7.41 -1.63 -10.30
N VAL A 20 -6.26 -1.00 -10.02
CA VAL A 20 -6.19 0.40 -9.54
C VAL A 20 -6.68 1.39 -10.61
N GLY A 21 -6.35 1.16 -11.90
CA GLY A 21 -6.80 2.02 -13.00
C GLY A 21 -8.32 2.03 -13.19
N ILE A 22 -8.99 0.88 -13.05
CA ILE A 22 -10.46 0.79 -13.11
C ILE A 22 -11.14 1.35 -11.84
N ALA A 23 -10.46 1.38 -10.69
CA ALA A 23 -10.96 2.04 -9.49
C ALA A 23 -10.93 3.58 -9.61
N PHE A 24 -9.81 4.15 -10.07
CA PHE A 24 -9.72 5.60 -10.31
C PHE A 24 -10.66 6.10 -11.43
N ALA A 25 -10.98 5.26 -12.42
CA ALA A 25 -11.98 5.58 -13.44
C ALA A 25 -13.40 5.68 -12.88
N GLN A 26 -13.72 4.97 -11.79
CA GLN A 26 -15.06 4.95 -11.20
C GLN A 26 -15.32 6.17 -10.30
N GLU A 27 -14.31 6.66 -9.58
CA GLU A 27 -14.45 7.84 -8.71
C GLU A 27 -14.70 9.15 -9.48
N ALA A 28 -14.13 9.28 -10.69
CA ALA A 28 -14.35 10.44 -11.56
C ALA A 28 -15.80 10.56 -12.04
N ALA A 29 -16.55 9.46 -12.07
CA ALA A 29 -17.96 9.45 -12.49
C ALA A 29 -18.94 9.74 -11.34
N ALA A 30 -18.53 9.61 -10.07
CA ALA A 30 -19.43 9.60 -8.92
C ALA A 30 -19.76 10.99 -8.32
N HIS A 31 -18.93 12.02 -8.50
CA HIS A 31 -19.29 13.40 -8.10
C HIS A 31 -19.02 14.43 -9.20
N ALA A 32 -20.00 14.58 -10.09
CA ALA A 32 -20.03 15.57 -11.18
C ALA A 32 -20.17 17.04 -10.71
N GLY A 33 -19.68 17.40 -9.52
CA GLY A 33 -19.87 18.73 -8.92
C GLY A 33 -18.84 19.19 -7.88
N LYS A 34 -17.77 18.43 -7.61
CA LYS A 34 -16.65 18.86 -6.74
C LYS A 34 -15.44 19.24 -7.59
N ASP A 35 -14.65 20.22 -7.12
CA ASP A 35 -13.44 20.66 -7.82
C ASP A 35 -12.50 19.46 -8.09
N PRO A 36 -11.98 19.30 -9.32
CA PRO A 36 -11.10 18.17 -9.69
C PRO A 36 -9.87 18.02 -8.78
N LEU A 37 -9.46 19.12 -8.15
CA LEU A 37 -8.35 19.17 -7.20
C LEU A 37 -8.61 18.33 -5.92
N ILE A 38 -9.86 18.19 -5.48
CA ILE A 38 -10.20 17.42 -4.27
C ILE A 38 -9.90 15.93 -4.47
N TYR A 39 -10.21 15.40 -5.66
CA TYR A 39 -9.89 14.03 -6.04
C TYR A 39 -8.39 13.77 -6.14
N LEU A 40 -7.65 14.72 -6.70
CA LEU A 40 -6.20 14.62 -6.77
C LEU A 40 -5.60 14.66 -5.35
N ALA A 41 -6.11 15.53 -4.48
CA ALA A 41 -5.67 15.63 -3.09
C ALA A 41 -5.94 14.34 -2.31
N SER A 42 -7.12 13.73 -2.45
CA SER A 42 -7.43 12.46 -1.77
C SER A 42 -6.59 11.29 -2.29
N ALA A 43 -6.33 11.22 -3.60
CA ALA A 43 -5.46 10.21 -4.19
C ALA A 43 -4.01 10.32 -3.68
N ILE A 44 -3.49 11.55 -3.57
CA ILE A 44 -2.13 11.81 -3.04
C ILE A 44 -2.07 11.48 -1.54
N ALA A 45 -3.12 11.79 -0.78
CA ALA A 45 -3.18 11.57 0.67
C ALA A 45 -3.02 10.10 1.07
N VAL A 46 -3.50 9.15 0.24
CA VAL A 46 -3.35 7.71 0.50
C VAL A 46 -2.12 7.09 -0.17
N SER A 47 -1.76 7.53 -1.38
CA SER A 47 -0.71 6.88 -2.17
C SER A 47 0.70 7.12 -1.63
N LEU A 48 1.01 8.32 -1.12
CA LEU A 48 2.33 8.62 -0.54
C LEU A 48 2.62 7.77 0.71
N PRO A 49 1.71 7.72 1.71
CA PRO A 49 1.86 6.82 2.85
C PRO A 49 1.95 5.36 2.43
N ALA A 50 1.13 4.91 1.48
CA ALA A 50 1.17 3.52 1.01
C ALA A 50 2.54 3.12 0.42
N ILE A 51 3.16 4.00 -0.36
CA ILE A 51 4.51 3.76 -0.91
C ILE A 51 5.56 3.72 0.21
N ALA A 52 5.50 4.66 1.16
CA ALA A 52 6.44 4.71 2.28
C ALA A 52 6.31 3.47 3.18
N THR A 53 5.09 3.06 3.49
CA THR A 53 4.77 1.88 4.28
C THR A 53 5.23 0.60 3.59
N GLY A 54 4.94 0.43 2.30
CA GLY A 54 5.40 -0.72 1.52
C GLY A 54 6.93 -0.83 1.46
N TYR A 55 7.63 0.31 1.34
CA TYR A 55 9.09 0.33 1.41
C TYR A 55 9.64 -0.10 2.77
N ALA A 56 9.05 0.38 3.87
CA ALA A 56 9.43 -0.03 5.21
C ALA A 56 9.18 -1.53 5.43
N GLN A 57 8.00 -2.03 5.07
CA GLN A 57 7.64 -3.43 5.22
C GLN A 57 8.49 -4.38 4.38
N ALA A 58 8.87 -4.01 3.15
CA ALA A 58 9.74 -4.82 2.32
C ALA A 58 11.10 -5.06 2.99
N ARG A 59 11.65 -4.03 3.65
CA ARG A 59 12.91 -4.12 4.40
C ARG A 59 12.76 -4.93 5.69
N ILE A 60 11.69 -4.68 6.45
CA ILE A 60 11.40 -5.40 7.70
C ILE A 60 11.14 -6.89 7.42
N GLY A 61 10.39 -7.21 6.37
CA GLY A 61 10.10 -8.59 5.97
C GLY A 61 11.34 -9.34 5.50
N ALA A 62 12.22 -8.69 4.72
CA ALA A 62 13.49 -9.29 4.29
C ALA A 62 14.39 -9.60 5.51
N ALA A 63 14.59 -8.63 6.40
CA ALA A 63 15.39 -8.83 7.62
C ALA A 63 14.75 -9.85 8.58
N GLY A 64 13.42 -9.79 8.73
CA GLY A 64 12.65 -10.68 9.58
C GLY A 64 12.70 -12.14 9.13
N SER A 65 12.68 -12.40 7.83
CA SER A 65 12.77 -13.77 7.30
C SER A 65 14.10 -14.46 7.62
N GLY A 66 15.20 -13.71 7.63
CA GLY A 66 16.52 -14.21 8.04
C GLY A 66 16.59 -14.44 9.55
N ALA A 67 16.14 -13.49 10.35
CA ALA A 67 16.13 -13.63 11.81
C ALA A 67 15.22 -14.78 12.28
N LEU A 68 14.09 -15.01 11.60
CA LEU A 68 13.17 -16.10 11.89
C LEU A 68 13.74 -17.48 11.54
N ALA A 69 14.68 -17.55 10.59
CA ALA A 69 15.39 -18.77 10.26
C ALA A 69 16.38 -19.20 11.37
N GLU A 70 16.93 -18.24 12.12
CA GLU A 70 17.79 -18.51 13.27
C GLU A 70 16.99 -18.84 14.53
N ASN A 71 16.01 -17.99 14.89
CA ASN A 71 15.24 -18.13 16.12
C ASN A 71 13.74 -17.91 15.89
N ARG A 72 12.94 -18.98 16.03
CA ARG A 72 11.48 -18.90 15.82
C ARG A 72 10.74 -18.08 16.88
N GLU A 73 11.32 -17.90 18.06
CA GLU A 73 10.75 -17.04 19.12
C GLU A 73 10.68 -15.56 18.70
N LEU A 74 11.46 -15.15 17.70
CA LEU A 74 11.44 -13.78 17.17
C LEU A 74 10.22 -13.48 16.29
N PHE A 75 9.35 -14.47 16.01
CA PHE A 75 8.16 -14.29 15.19
C PHE A 75 7.27 -13.13 15.64
N VAL A 76 6.93 -13.10 16.94
CA VAL A 76 6.03 -12.07 17.48
C VAL A 76 6.69 -10.67 17.46
N PRO A 77 7.95 -10.49 17.92
CA PRO A 77 8.66 -9.23 17.76
C PRO A 77 8.71 -8.70 16.32
N ILE A 78 8.97 -9.59 15.35
CA ILE A 78 9.04 -9.22 13.93
C ILE A 78 7.65 -8.81 13.41
N MET A 79 6.59 -9.49 13.83
CA MET A 79 5.21 -9.10 13.48
C MET A 79 4.82 -7.75 14.04
N ILE A 80 5.23 -7.41 15.27
CA ILE A 80 5.01 -6.08 15.84
C ILE A 80 5.74 -5.03 15.00
N LEU A 81 7.01 -5.27 14.66
CA LEU A 81 7.79 -4.36 13.80
C LEU A 81 7.16 -4.18 12.42
N LEU A 82 6.60 -5.24 11.82
CA LEU A 82 5.90 -5.17 10.54
C LEU A 82 4.58 -4.38 10.63
N ALA A 83 3.91 -4.43 11.79
CA ALA A 83 2.64 -3.73 12.01
C ALA A 83 2.80 -2.23 12.29
N LEU A 84 3.96 -1.77 12.80
CA LEU A 84 4.21 -0.35 13.10
C LEU A 84 4.04 0.57 11.86
N PRO A 85 4.66 0.29 10.69
CA PRO A 85 4.45 1.08 9.47
C PRO A 85 3.00 1.12 8.98
N GLU A 86 2.20 0.12 9.33
CA GLU A 86 0.83 -0.04 8.81
C GLU A 86 -0.13 1.00 9.36
N THR A 87 0.17 1.52 10.55
CA THR A 87 -0.57 2.65 11.11
C THR A 87 -0.49 3.89 10.21
N ALA A 88 0.64 4.14 9.55
CA ALA A 88 0.83 5.31 8.69
C ALA A 88 -0.06 5.28 7.44
N VAL A 89 -0.17 4.13 6.77
CA VAL A 89 -1.04 3.99 5.60
C VAL A 89 -2.51 4.04 5.96
N ILE A 90 -2.90 3.47 7.11
CA ILE A 90 -4.27 3.54 7.62
C ILE A 90 -4.65 5.00 7.91
N LEU A 91 -3.76 5.78 8.52
CA LEU A 91 -4.01 7.21 8.74
C LEU A 91 -4.14 7.98 7.42
N GLY A 92 -3.29 7.71 6.42
CA GLY A 92 -3.43 8.29 5.08
C GLY A 92 -4.76 7.96 4.40
N PHE A 93 -5.23 6.72 4.57
CA PHE A 93 -6.53 6.29 4.07
C PHE A 93 -7.70 7.00 4.76
N VAL A 94 -7.64 7.17 6.09
CA VAL A 94 -8.66 7.94 6.83
C VAL A 94 -8.71 9.39 6.36
N ILE A 95 -7.55 10.04 6.15
CA ILE A 95 -7.50 11.41 5.63
C ILE A 95 -8.09 11.50 4.22
N ALA A 96 -7.81 10.54 3.34
CA ALA A 96 -8.39 10.53 1.99
C ALA A 96 -9.92 10.47 2.02
N ILE A 97 -10.51 9.66 2.91
CA ILE A 97 -11.97 9.60 3.09
C ILE A 97 -12.51 10.93 3.62
N LEU A 98 -11.85 11.53 4.61
CA LEU A 98 -12.27 12.81 5.18
C LEU A 98 -12.28 13.93 4.12
N VAL A 99 -11.28 13.96 3.24
CA VAL A 99 -11.18 14.93 2.13
C VAL A 99 -12.29 14.71 1.09
N LEU A 100 -12.69 13.47 0.83
CA LEU A 100 -13.80 13.17 -0.09
C LEU A 100 -15.18 13.51 0.52
N PHE A 101 -15.32 13.35 1.82
CA PHE A 101 -16.58 13.58 2.53
C PHE A 101 -16.88 15.06 2.72
N VAL A 102 -15.86 15.87 3.07
CA VAL A 102 -15.92 17.34 3.08
C VAL A 102 -16.20 17.89 1.68
#